data_AF-A0A3Q3J1W1-F1
#
_entry.id   AF-A0A3Q3J1W1-F1
#
_cell.length_a   1.000
_cell.length_b   1.000
_cell.length_c   1.000
_cell.angle_alpha   90.00
_cell.angle_beta   90.00
_cell.angle_gamma   90.00
#
_symmetry.space_group_name_H-M   'P 1'
#
loop_
_entity.id
_entity.type
_entity.pdbx_description
1 polymer ?
#
loop_
_entity_poly.entity_id
_entity_poly.type
_entity_poly.pdbx_seq_one_letter_code
_entity_poly.pdbx_strand_id
1 'polypeptide(L)'
;MYTVLKSTKISENKISKQTGYSRCSIQGVLKKYEESGEVKDKNRSGRARKLSKSDERFLRVSSLKAWIESGKDLAQHLAASSGCQADPPPVRRSLIRNGLCGRTAAKKPLFQKETGRKSWHMQKLTKM
;
A
#
# COMPACT_ATOMS: atom_id res chain seq x y z
N MET A 1 -8.50 10.56 -30.01
CA MET A 1 -8.95 11.97 -30.11
C MET A 1 -7.90 13.00 -29.67
N TYR A 2 -7.17 12.83 -28.56
CA TYR A 2 -6.21 13.86 -28.08
C TYR A 2 -4.85 13.93 -28.81
N THR A 3 -4.38 12.84 -29.42
CA THR A 3 -3.15 12.83 -30.23
C THR A 3 -3.22 13.76 -31.45
N VAL A 4 -4.43 14.07 -31.91
CA VAL A 4 -4.67 14.96 -33.06
C VAL A 4 -4.39 16.43 -32.70
N LEU A 5 -4.69 16.85 -31.46
CA LEU A 5 -4.69 18.27 -31.05
C LEU A 5 -3.30 18.88 -30.83
N LYS A 6 -2.29 18.10 -30.45
CA LYS A 6 -0.90 18.62 -30.31
C LYS A 6 -0.18 18.74 -31.66
N SER A 7 -0.53 17.89 -32.64
CA SER A 7 0.10 17.91 -33.96
C SER A 7 -0.27 19.14 -34.78
N THR A 8 -1.43 19.71 -34.50
CA THR A 8 -1.97 20.88 -35.17
C THR A 8 -1.75 22.10 -34.29
N LYS A 9 -1.00 23.12 -34.76
CA LYS A 9 -0.81 24.43 -34.08
C LYS A 9 -2.14 25.22 -33.98
N ILE A 10 -3.13 24.67 -33.30
CA ILE A 10 -4.48 25.23 -33.15
C ILE A 10 -4.55 25.94 -31.79
N SER A 11 -5.19 27.10 -31.75
CA SER A 11 -5.41 27.84 -30.49
C SER A 11 -6.40 27.12 -29.57
N GLU A 12 -6.20 27.21 -28.25
CA GLU A 12 -7.08 26.60 -27.24
C GLU A 12 -8.57 26.96 -27.42
N ASN A 13 -8.85 28.20 -27.84
CA ASN A 13 -10.21 28.67 -28.13
C ASN A 13 -10.84 27.93 -29.30
N LYS A 14 -10.07 27.60 -30.34
CA LYS A 14 -10.57 26.83 -31.48
C LYS A 14 -10.82 25.37 -31.10
N ILE A 15 -9.98 24.81 -30.22
CA ILE A 15 -10.19 23.47 -29.63
C ILE A 15 -11.47 23.44 -28.79
N SER A 16 -11.69 24.46 -27.97
CA SER A 16 -12.91 24.62 -27.15
C SER A 16 -14.16 24.61 -28.02
N LYS A 17 -14.21 25.45 -29.05
CA LYS A 17 -15.34 25.51 -29.99
C LYS A 17 -15.57 24.19 -30.74
N GLN A 18 -14.52 23.47 -31.09
CA GLN A 18 -14.62 22.21 -31.83
C GLN A 18 -15.03 21.01 -30.95
N THR A 19 -14.58 20.99 -29.68
CA THR A 19 -14.79 19.85 -28.78
C THR A 19 -15.94 20.05 -27.79
N GLY A 20 -16.43 21.28 -27.61
CA GLY A 20 -17.48 21.61 -26.65
C GLY A 20 -17.01 21.67 -25.19
N TYR A 21 -15.72 21.43 -24.92
CA TYR A 21 -15.13 21.54 -23.58
C TYR A 21 -14.70 22.97 -23.27
N SER A 22 -14.75 23.35 -21.99
CA SER A 22 -14.31 24.66 -21.55
C SER A 22 -12.81 24.88 -21.82
N ARG A 23 -12.43 26.13 -22.09
CA ARG A 23 -11.01 26.52 -22.27
C ARG A 23 -10.14 26.08 -21.09
N CYS A 24 -10.64 26.24 -19.86
CA CYS A 24 -9.93 25.84 -18.64
C CYS A 24 -9.70 24.32 -18.56
N SER A 25 -10.66 23.51 -19.02
CA SER A 25 -10.51 22.06 -19.09
C SER A 25 -9.41 21.67 -20.08
N ILE A 26 -9.41 22.28 -21.26
CA ILE A 26 -8.39 22.07 -22.29
C ILE A 26 -7.00 22.46 -21.76
N GLN A 27 -6.89 23.64 -21.14
CA GLN A 27 -5.64 24.11 -20.55
C GLN A 27 -5.12 23.15 -19.47
N GLY A 28 -6.00 22.63 -18.60
CA GLY A 28 -5.64 21.64 -17.58
C GLY A 28 -5.16 20.32 -18.17
N VAL A 29 -5.80 19.84 -19.23
CA VAL A 29 -5.40 18.61 -19.94
C VAL A 29 -4.05 18.80 -20.65
N LEU A 30 -3.84 19.93 -21.33
CA LEU A 30 -2.57 20.26 -21.98
C LEU A 30 -1.41 20.32 -20.98
N LYS A 31 -1.58 21.05 -19.88
CA LYS A 31 -0.58 21.12 -18.81
C LYS A 31 -0.26 19.74 -18.22
N LYS A 32 -1.29 18.92 -17.96
CA LYS A 32 -1.12 17.56 -17.45
C LYS A 32 -0.33 16.69 -18.44
N TYR A 33 -0.57 16.85 -19.73
CA TYR A 33 0.16 16.12 -20.78
C TYR A 33 1.62 16.58 -20.90
N GLU A 34 1.92 17.86 -20.73
CA GLU A 34 3.30 18.36 -20.69
C GLU A 34 4.08 17.80 -19.50
N GLU A 35 3.45 17.67 -18.33
CA GLU A 35 4.07 17.14 -17.12
C GLU A 35 4.29 15.62 -17.16
N SER A 36 3.29 14.87 -17.63
CA SER A 36 3.25 13.40 -17.46
C SER A 36 3.31 12.61 -18.77
N GLY A 37 3.17 13.27 -19.93
CA GLY A 37 3.07 12.61 -21.23
C GLY A 37 1.78 11.81 -21.44
N GLU A 38 0.90 11.76 -20.44
CA GLU A 38 -0.32 10.98 -20.45
C GLU A 38 -1.57 11.86 -20.27
N VAL A 39 -2.61 11.54 -21.03
CA VAL A 39 -3.93 12.21 -20.92
C VAL A 39 -4.81 11.53 -19.88
N LYS A 40 -4.51 10.27 -19.52
CA LYS A 40 -5.29 9.45 -18.57
C LYS A 40 -5.35 10.08 -17.19
N ASP A 41 -6.47 9.90 -16.50
CA ASP A 41 -6.62 10.39 -15.13
C ASP A 41 -5.61 9.78 -14.18
N LYS A 42 -4.98 10.65 -13.38
CA LYS A 42 -4.02 10.23 -12.37
C LYS A 42 -4.79 9.52 -11.25
N ASN A 43 -4.27 8.40 -10.79
CA ASN A 43 -4.80 7.75 -9.60
C ASN A 43 -4.78 8.72 -8.42
N ARG A 44 -5.92 8.86 -7.73
CA ARG A 44 -6.00 9.66 -6.52
C ARG A 44 -5.18 8.99 -5.42
N SER A 45 -4.37 9.75 -4.68
CA SER A 45 -3.52 9.26 -3.59
C SER A 45 -4.31 8.65 -2.41
N GLY A 46 -5.57 9.07 -2.25
CA GLY A 46 -6.43 8.61 -1.15
C GLY A 46 -6.00 9.19 0.21
N ARG A 47 -6.66 8.73 1.28
CA ARG A 47 -6.36 9.17 2.66
C ARG A 47 -5.13 8.45 3.19
N ALA A 48 -4.20 9.20 3.79
CA ALA A 48 -3.05 8.64 4.47
C ALA A 48 -3.45 7.68 5.60
N ARG A 49 -2.65 6.64 5.84
CA ARG A 49 -2.91 5.67 6.91
C ARG A 49 -2.58 6.30 8.27
N LYS A 50 -3.29 5.83 9.31
CA LYS A 50 -3.02 6.21 10.72
C LYS A 50 -1.66 5.70 11.21
N LEU A 51 -1.22 4.54 10.72
CA LEU A 51 0.07 3.93 11.06
C LEU A 51 1.13 4.38 10.06
N SER A 52 2.28 4.84 10.57
CA SER A 52 3.46 5.12 9.77
C SER A 52 4.18 3.82 9.37
N LYS A 53 5.12 3.90 8.42
CA LYS A 53 5.95 2.74 8.04
C LYS A 53 6.79 2.20 9.21
N SER A 54 7.25 3.08 10.11
CA SER A 54 7.96 2.70 11.32
C SER A 54 7.06 1.98 12.31
N ASP A 55 5.83 2.45 12.50
CA ASP A 55 4.85 1.78 13.35
C ASP A 55 4.51 0.37 12.82
N GLU A 56 4.28 0.24 11.51
CA GLU A 56 4.05 -1.06 10.89
C GLU A 56 5.25 -2.00 11.06
N ARG A 57 6.49 -1.48 10.98
CA ARG A 57 7.71 -2.25 11.24
C ARG A 57 7.80 -2.69 12.69
N PHE A 58 7.51 -1.81 13.65
CA PHE A 58 7.47 -2.14 15.06
C PHE A 58 6.47 -3.25 15.33
N LEU A 59 5.23 -3.12 14.84
CA LEU A 59 4.19 -4.14 14.99
C LEU A 59 4.60 -5.49 14.41
N ARG A 60 5.28 -5.50 13.25
CA ARG A 60 5.81 -6.73 12.64
C ARG A 60 6.83 -7.41 13.54
N VAL A 61 7.83 -6.66 14.04
CA VAL A 61 8.89 -7.21 14.90
C VAL A 61 8.31 -7.68 16.23
N SER A 62 7.46 -6.89 16.86
CA SER A 62 6.82 -7.21 18.14
C SER A 62 5.96 -8.46 18.03
N SER A 63 5.17 -8.59 16.96
CA SER A 63 4.35 -9.79 16.72
C SER A 63 5.19 -11.05 16.45
N LEU A 64 6.36 -10.93 15.85
CA LEU A 64 7.27 -12.06 15.62
C LEU A 64 8.00 -12.48 16.91
N LYS A 65 8.34 -11.51 17.77
CA LYS A 65 8.98 -11.77 19.07
C LYS A 65 7.99 -12.37 20.08
N ALA A 66 6.76 -11.86 20.10
CA ALA A 66 5.72 -12.25 21.04
C ALA A 66 4.45 -12.71 20.29
N TRP A 67 4.53 -13.91 19.72
CA TRP A 67 3.53 -14.51 18.83
C TRP A 67 2.12 -14.75 19.43
N ILE A 68 1.96 -14.65 20.75
CA ILE A 68 0.68 -14.85 21.46
C ILE A 68 -0.07 -13.52 21.66
N GLU A 69 0.64 -12.39 21.55
CA GLU A 69 0.09 -11.06 21.82
C GLU A 69 -1.09 -10.77 20.91
N SER A 70 -2.16 -10.25 21.51
CA SER A 70 -3.34 -9.85 20.75
C SER A 70 -3.11 -8.50 20.08
N GLY A 71 -3.93 -8.18 19.07
CA GLY A 71 -3.89 -6.84 18.47
C GLY A 71 -4.21 -5.70 19.45
N LYS A 72 -4.82 -5.98 20.61
CA LYS A 72 -5.03 -4.99 21.68
C LYS A 72 -3.72 -4.74 22.43
N ASP A 73 -3.02 -5.80 22.78
CA ASP A 73 -1.75 -5.72 23.52
C ASP A 73 -0.69 -5.03 22.65
N LEU A 74 -0.61 -5.41 21.37
CA LEU A 74 0.26 -4.76 20.40
C LEU A 74 -0.07 -3.26 20.18
N ALA A 75 -1.33 -2.86 20.31
CA ALA A 75 -1.72 -1.46 20.26
C ALA A 75 -1.21 -0.69 21.49
N GLN A 76 -1.24 -1.29 22.68
CA GLN A 76 -0.68 -0.70 23.89
C GLN A 76 0.84 -0.60 23.82
N HIS A 77 1.52 -1.63 23.31
CA HIS A 77 2.97 -1.58 23.08
C HIS A 77 3.35 -0.49 22.08
N LEU A 78 2.55 -0.32 21.02
CA LEU A 78 2.77 0.74 20.03
C LEU A 78 2.59 2.12 20.66
N ALA A 79 1.52 2.31 21.44
CA ALA A 79 1.29 3.54 22.20
C ALA A 79 2.46 3.85 23.14
N ALA A 80 3.01 2.86 23.82
CA ALA A 80 4.15 3.03 24.74
C ALA A 80 5.47 3.32 24.01
N SER A 81 5.70 2.72 22.82
CA SER A 81 6.98 2.83 22.12
C SER A 81 7.05 4.00 21.15
N SER A 82 5.99 4.29 20.39
CA SER A 82 5.97 5.34 19.35
C SER A 82 5.02 6.48 19.65
N GLY A 83 4.26 6.41 20.75
CA GLY A 83 3.22 7.40 21.09
C GLY A 83 1.98 7.33 20.21
N CYS A 84 1.95 6.43 19.21
CA CYS A 84 0.84 6.31 18.27
C CYS A 84 -0.34 5.59 18.93
N GLN A 85 -1.38 6.35 19.28
CA GLN A 85 -2.63 5.81 19.81
C GLN A 85 -3.48 5.21 18.68
N ALA A 86 -3.20 3.96 18.34
CA ALA A 86 -3.93 3.21 17.33
C ALA A 86 -4.96 2.27 17.97
N ASP A 87 -6.15 2.21 17.39
CA ASP A 87 -7.15 1.22 17.79
C ASP A 87 -6.71 -0.18 17.32
N PRO A 88 -7.23 -1.27 17.93
CA PRO A 88 -6.89 -2.62 17.52
C PRO A 88 -7.18 -2.94 16.03
N PRO A 89 -8.23 -2.42 15.36
CA PRO A 89 -8.48 -2.76 13.95
C PRO A 89 -7.40 -2.26 12.96
N PRO A 90 -6.89 -1.01 13.01
CA PRO A 90 -5.69 -0.60 12.28
C PRO A 90 -4.50 -1.53 12.46
N VAL A 91 -4.22 -1.96 13.70
CA VAL A 91 -3.12 -2.87 14.04
C VAL A 91 -3.31 -4.23 13.38
N ARG A 92 -4.50 -4.84 13.51
CA ARG A 92 -4.83 -6.13 12.87
C ARG A 92 -4.72 -6.06 11.35
N ARG A 93 -5.24 -5.00 10.73
CA ARG A 93 -5.12 -4.79 9.26
C ARG A 93 -3.66 -4.66 8.83
N SER A 94 -2.83 -4.00 9.63
CA SER A 94 -1.39 -3.93 9.38
C SER A 94 -0.77 -5.33 9.43
N LEU A 95 -1.04 -6.12 10.47
CA LEU A 95 -0.52 -7.48 10.60
C LEU A 95 -0.93 -8.35 9.41
N ILE A 96 -2.20 -8.31 8.99
CA ILE A 96 -2.71 -9.08 7.84
C ILE A 96 -1.99 -8.68 6.54
N ARG A 97 -1.81 -7.37 6.28
CA ARG A 97 -1.02 -6.90 5.12
C ARG A 97 0.42 -7.42 5.12
N ASN A 98 0.95 -7.70 6.31
CA ASN A 98 2.28 -8.24 6.52
C ASN A 98 2.30 -9.79 6.54
N GLY A 99 1.18 -10.46 6.26
CA GLY A 99 1.07 -11.92 6.30
C GLY A 99 1.10 -12.51 7.72
N LEU A 100 0.88 -11.68 8.75
CA LEU A 100 0.86 -12.09 10.15
C LEU A 100 -0.59 -12.18 10.65
N CYS A 101 -0.89 -13.25 11.35
CA CYS A 101 -2.14 -13.40 12.08
C CYS A 101 -1.80 -13.49 13.57
N GLY A 102 -2.35 -12.58 14.38
CA GLY A 102 -2.18 -12.66 15.84
C GLY A 102 -2.71 -13.98 16.37
N ARG A 103 -2.09 -14.49 17.45
CA ARG A 103 -2.47 -15.75 18.12
C ARG A 103 -2.30 -17.03 17.29
N THR A 104 -1.41 -17.05 16.31
CA THR A 104 -1.01 -18.29 15.62
C THR A 104 0.44 -18.59 15.96
N ALA A 105 0.69 -19.75 16.57
CA ALA A 105 2.05 -20.21 16.83
C ALA A 105 2.79 -20.45 15.49
N ALA A 106 4.07 -20.08 15.43
CA ALA A 106 4.91 -20.44 14.30
C ALA A 106 4.94 -21.97 14.18
N LYS A 107 4.73 -22.49 12.96
CA LYS A 107 4.79 -23.94 12.71
C LYS A 107 6.15 -24.45 13.16
N LYS A 108 6.14 -25.50 13.99
CA LYS A 108 7.38 -26.18 14.41
C LYS A 108 8.09 -26.68 13.14
N PRO A 109 9.40 -26.46 12.99
CA PRO A 109 10.13 -26.99 11.84
C PRO A 109 9.99 -28.52 11.81
N LEU A 110 9.89 -29.07 10.60
CA LEU A 110 9.79 -30.50 10.40
C LEU A 110 11.06 -31.15 10.94
N PHE A 111 10.88 -32.12 11.84
CA PHE A 111 11.97 -32.91 12.37
C PHE A 111 12.21 -34.10 11.44
N GLN A 112 13.33 -34.09 10.74
CA GLN A 112 13.73 -35.22 9.89
C GLN A 112 14.32 -36.31 10.79
N LYS A 113 13.57 -37.40 10.98
CA LYS A 113 13.97 -38.53 11.85
C LYS A 113 15.29 -39.17 11.42
N GLU A 114 15.55 -39.22 10.12
CA GLU A 114 16.75 -39.83 9.54
C GLU A 114 18.04 -39.06 9.87
N THR A 115 18.00 -37.72 9.80
CA THR A 115 19.17 -36.86 10.01
C THR A 115 19.21 -36.24 11.41
N GLY A 116 18.14 -36.33 12.19
CA GLY A 116 17.99 -35.65 13.48
C GLY A 116 17.98 -34.12 13.39
N ARG A 117 17.81 -33.57 12.18
CA ARG A 117 17.91 -32.14 11.90
C ARG A 117 16.52 -31.51 11.73
N LYS A 118 16.39 -30.27 12.19
CA LYS A 118 15.20 -29.44 11.97
C LYS A 118 15.31 -28.79 10.59
N SER A 119 14.39 -29.10 9.69
CA SER A 119 14.34 -28.49 8.36
C SER A 119 13.38 -27.31 8.38
N TRP A 120 13.92 -26.10 8.18
CA TRP A 120 13.15 -24.89 7.93
C TRP A 120 12.83 -24.82 6.44
N HIS A 121 11.96 -25.71 5.94
CA HIS A 121 11.51 -25.58 4.56
C HIS A 121 10.65 -24.32 4.43
N MET A 122 11.22 -23.26 3.85
CA MET A 122 10.46 -22.14 3.32
C MET A 122 9.61 -22.66 2.17
N GLN A 123 8.35 -22.99 2.44
CA GLN A 123 7.36 -23.07 1.37
C GLN A 123 7.19 -21.63 0.85
N LYS A 124 7.97 -21.27 -0.18
CA LYS A 124 7.62 -20.15 -1.05
C LYS A 124 6.19 -20.44 -1.50
N LEU A 125 5.24 -19.60 -1.09
CA LEU A 125 3.85 -19.71 -1.50
C LEU A 125 3.80 -19.59 -3.03
N THR A 126 3.64 -20.73 -3.68
CA THR A 126 3.15 -20.84 -5.04
C THR A 126 1.72 -20.30 -5.03
N LYS A 127 1.54 -19.15 -5.69
CA LYS A 127 0.36 -18.72 -6.47
C LYS A 127 -0.93 -19.52 -6.22
N MET A 128 -1.96 -18.87 -5.65
CA MET A 128 -3.35 -18.85 -6.13
C MET A 128 -4.02 -17.57 -5.64
#